data_AF-A0A932EXP3-F1
#
_entry.id   AF-A0A932EXP3-F1
#
_cell.length_a   1.000
_cell.length_b   1.000
_cell.length_c   1.000
_cell.angle_alpha   90.00
_cell.angle_beta   90.00
_cell.angle_gamma   90.00
#
_symmetry.space_group_name_H-M   'P 1'
#
loop_
_entity.id
_entity.type
_entity.pdbx_description
1 polymer ?
#
loop_
_entity_poly.entity_id
_entity_poly.type
_entity_poly.pdbx_seq_one_letter_code
_entity_poly.pdbx_strand_id
1 'polypeptide(L)' 'MSDVQQYLVSSSGQMSLPASVRHRWGLDNGGPVEVIDLGFGVLTVPKGQGRRLLNDIVSRQDHATFVRSLDDDPDLATT' A
#
# COMPACT_ATOMS: atom_id res chain seq x y z
N MET A 1 7.88 -21.12 -4.87
CA MET A 1 7.31 -21.18 -3.51
C MET A 1 7.46 -19.80 -2.90
N SER A 2 6.36 -19.22 -2.43
CA SER A 2 6.40 -17.94 -1.72
C SER A 2 6.73 -18.25 -0.26
N ASP A 3 7.95 -17.95 0.17
CA ASP A 3 8.38 -18.04 1.57
C ASP A 3 8.32 -16.64 2.21
N VAL A 4 8.12 -16.57 3.53
CA VAL A 4 8.08 -15.30 4.25
C VAL A 4 9.50 -14.78 4.42
N GLN A 5 9.86 -13.74 3.68
CA GLN A 5 11.17 -13.10 3.79
C GLN A 5 11.10 -11.94 4.79
N GLN A 6 12.01 -11.95 5.76
CA GLN A 6 12.18 -10.86 6.71
C GLN A 6 13.24 -9.89 6.22
N TYR A 7 12.96 -8.59 6.32
CA TYR A 7 13.88 -7.51 5.97
C TYR A 7 14.01 -6.54 7.13
N LEU A 8 15.22 -6.01 7.30
CA LEU A 8 15.46 -4.91 8.23
C LEU A 8 15.02 -3.61 7.58
N VAL A 9 14.30 -2.81 8.36
CA VAL A 9 14.05 -1.39 8.06
C VAL A 9 15.19 -0.60 8.70
N SER A 10 15.81 0.31 7.96
CA SER A 10 16.84 1.19 8.51
C SER A 10 16.27 2.08 9.62
N SER A 11 17.15 2.65 10.45
CA SER A 11 16.75 3.66 11.45
C SER A 11 16.08 4.90 10.84
N SER A 12 16.32 5.17 9.56
CA SER A 12 15.68 6.22 8.78
C SER A 12 14.35 5.79 8.12
N GLY A 13 13.84 4.59 8.44
CA GLY A 13 12.56 4.09 7.93
C GLY A 13 12.61 3.54 6.50
N GLN A 14 13.79 3.35 5.91
CA GLN A 14 13.94 2.86 4.55
C GLN A 14 14.08 1.33 4.51
N MET A 15 13.46 0.70 3.53
CA MET A 15 13.65 -0.73 3.24
C MET A 15 14.00 -0.94 1.77
N SER A 16 14.84 -1.94 1.50
CA SER A 16 15.18 -2.31 0.12
C SER A 16 14.16 -3.30 -0.43
N LEU A 17 13.59 -2.97 -1.60
CA LEU A 17 12.76 -3.92 -2.34
C LEU A 17 13.65 -5.06 -2.87
N PRO A 18 13.23 -6.34 -2.77
CA PRO A 18 14.06 -7.47 -3.21
C PRO A 18 14.41 -7.37 -4.70
N ALA A 19 15.62 -7.79 -5.09
CA ALA A 19 16.12 -7.65 -6.47
C ALA A 19 15.20 -8.31 -7.50
N SER A 20 14.67 -9.50 -7.20
CA SER A 20 13.72 -10.20 -8.05
C SER A 20 12.42 -9.42 -8.26
N VAL A 21 11.95 -8.70 -7.24
CA VAL A 21 10.77 -7.85 -7.31
C VAL A 21 11.06 -6.59 -8.12
N ARG A 22 12.23 -5.94 -7.91
CA ARG A 22 12.65 -4.77 -8.70
C ARG A 22 12.68 -5.09 -10.17
N HIS A 23 13.33 -6.19 -10.56
CA HIS A 23 13.42 -6.59 -11.95
C HIS A 23 12.04 -6.86 -12.57
N ARG A 24 11.19 -7.62 -11.85
CA ARG A 24 9.81 -7.91 -12.29
C ARG A 24 8.96 -6.65 -12.47
N TRP A 25 9.22 -5.60 -11.71
CA TRP A 25 8.49 -4.34 -11.77
C TRP A 25 9.19 -3.28 -12.65
N GLY A 26 10.33 -3.59 -13.27
CA GLY A 26 11.09 -2.65 -14.09
C GLY A 26 11.75 -1.51 -13.27
N LEU A 27 12.09 -1.77 -12.01
CA LEU A 27 12.69 -0.82 -11.06
C LEU A 27 14.20 -1.04 -10.90
N ASP A 28 14.87 -1.62 -11.89
CA ASP A 28 16.31 -1.91 -11.84
C ASP A 28 17.15 -0.64 -11.63
N ASN A 29 16.67 0.50 -12.14
CA ASN A 29 17.27 1.82 -11.94
C ASN A 29 16.55 2.66 -10.88
N GLY A 30 15.78 2.02 -10.01
CA GLY A 30 14.83 2.69 -9.12
C GLY A 30 13.58 3.17 -9.85
N GLY A 31 12.67 3.79 -9.10
CA GLY A 31 11.41 4.29 -9.64
C GLY A 31 10.31 4.31 -8.58
N PRO A 32 9.13 4.85 -8.94
CA PRO A 32 8.03 5.00 -8.00
C PRO A 32 7.32 3.66 -7.74
N VAL A 33 6.83 3.53 -6.51
CA VAL A 33 5.87 2.51 -6.08
C VAL A 33 4.67 3.22 -5.45
N GLU A 34 3.55 2.51 -5.35
CA GLU A 34 2.40 2.97 -4.58
C GLU A 34 2.32 2.15 -3.28
N VAL A 35 1.95 2.82 -2.19
CA VAL A 35 1.78 2.21 -0.86
C VAL A 35 0.32 2.34 -0.47
N ILE A 36 -0.28 1.23 -0.09
CA ILE A 36 -1.62 1.17 0.47
C ILE A 36 -1.47 0.82 1.95
N ASP A 37 -1.95 1.68 2.82
CA ASP A 37 -2.02 1.42 4.25
C ASP A 37 -3.33 0.69 4.59
N LEU A 38 -3.23 -0.46 5.24
CA LEU A 38 -4.35 -1.30 5.66
C LEU A 38 -4.52 -1.31 7.19
N GLY A 39 -3.79 -0.46 7.91
CA GLY A 39 -3.79 -0.36 9.38
C GLY A 39 -2.99 -1.47 10.08
N PHE A 40 -3.18 -2.73 9.70
CA PHE A 40 -2.41 -3.86 10.23
C PHE A 40 -1.13 -4.18 9.43
N GLY A 41 -0.96 -3.52 8.28
CA GLY A 41 0.17 -3.73 7.39
C GLY A 41 0.10 -2.77 6.20
N VAL A 42 1.23 -2.67 5.50
CA VAL A 42 1.35 -1.89 4.26
C VAL A 42 1.50 -2.81 3.07
N LEU A 43 0.79 -2.49 1.99
CA LEU A 43 0.89 -3.18 0.72
C LEU A 43 1.56 -2.27 -0.30
N THR A 44 2.79 -2.64 -0.68
CA THR A 44 3.53 -1.95 -1.74
C THR A 44 3.25 -2.61 -3.08
N VAL A 45 2.91 -1.81 -4.09
CA VAL A 45 2.58 -2.27 -5.45
C VAL A 45 3.27 -1.42 -6.51
N PRO A 46 3.39 -1.91 -7.77
CA PRO A 46 3.84 -1.07 -8.88
C PRO A 46 2.95 0.16 -9.05
N LYS A 47 3.54 1.27 -9.49
CA LYS A 47 2.78 2.48 -9.83
C LYS A 47 1.63 2.17 -10.80
N GLY A 48 0.46 2.76 -10.53
CA GLY A 48 -0.78 2.60 -11.29
C GLY A 48 -1.64 1.41 -10.87
N GLN A 49 -1.18 0.56 -9.94
CA GLN A 49 -1.93 -0.63 -9.50
C GLN A 49 -2.72 -0.39 -8.21
N GLY A 50 -2.32 0.58 -7.38
CA GLY A 50 -2.83 0.75 -6.03
C GLY A 50 -4.31 1.08 -6.00
N ARG A 51 -4.78 1.99 -6.85
CA ARG A 51 -6.20 2.38 -6.89
C ARG A 51 -7.12 1.22 -7.31
N ARG A 52 -6.69 0.44 -8.30
CA ARG A 52 -7.44 -0.74 -8.75
C ARG A 52 -7.51 -1.77 -7.63
N LEU A 53 -6.38 -2.08 -7.02
CA LEU A 53 -6.30 -3.08 -5.98
C LEU A 53 -7.06 -2.67 -4.71
N LEU A 54 -6.97 -1.40 -4.31
CA LEU A 54 -7.74 -0.87 -3.19
C LEU A 54 -9.25 -1.02 -3.43
N ASN A 55 -9.72 -0.75 -4.65
CA ASN A 55 -11.12 -0.94 -5.02
C ASN A 55 -11.54 -2.42 -5.05
N ASP A 56 -10.60 -3.34 -5.28
CA ASP A 56 -10.84 -4.78 -5.26
C ASP A 56 -10.82 -5.35 -3.83
N ILE A 57 -9.99 -4.79 -2.94
CA ILE A 57 -9.84 -5.20 -1.54
C ILE A 57 -10.96 -4.65 -0.67
N VAL A 58 -11.26 -3.36 -0.79
CA VAL A 58 -12.32 -2.71 -0.03
C VAL A 58 -13.59 -2.86 -0.84
N SER A 59 -14.52 -3.70 -0.39
CA SER A 59 -15.83 -3.76 -1.04
C SER A 59 -16.43 -2.35 -1.03
N ARG A 60 -17.14 -1.97 -2.10
CA ARG A 60 -17.78 -0.64 -2.18
C ARG A 60 -18.68 -0.37 -0.96
N GLN A 61 -19.24 -1.42 -0.34
CA GLN A 61 -20.04 -1.28 0.87
C GLN A 61 -19.20 -1.02 2.12
N ASP A 62 -18.04 -1.66 2.25
CA ASP A 62 -17.15 -1.43 3.40
C ASP A 62 -16.52 -0.03 3.30
N HIS A 63 -16.15 0.41 2.10
CA HIS A 63 -15.70 1.78 1.85
C HIS A 63 -16.80 2.79 2.21
N ALA A 64 -18.04 2.55 1.77
CA ALA A 64 -19.17 3.44 2.11
C ALA A 64 -19.49 3.43 3.60
N THR A 65 -19.32 2.29 4.28
CA THR A 65 -19.53 2.18 5.73
C THR A 65 -18.42 2.89 6.50
N PHE A 66 -17.17 2.76 6.07
CA PHE A 66 -16.04 3.49 6.66
C PHE A 66 -16.20 5.00 6.47
N VAL A 67 -16.47 5.48 5.25
CA VAL A 67 -16.72 6.91 5.00
C VAL A 67 -17.86 7.44 5.87
N ARG A 68 -18.97 6.71 5.98
CA ARG A 68 -20.07 7.09 6.90
C ARG A 68 -19.66 7.11 8.37
N SER A 69 -18.71 6.25 8.78
CA SER A 69 -18.19 6.28 10.15
C SER A 69 -17.25 7.44 10.42
N LEU A 70 -16.74 8.11 9.38
CA LEU A 70 -15.94 9.33 9.49
C LEU A 70 -16.79 10.60 9.54
N ASP A 71 -18.11 10.53 9.33
CA ASP A 71 -19.01 11.70 9.35
C ASP A 71 -19.00 12.46 10.70
N ASP A 72 -18.59 11.78 11.79
CA ASP A 72 -18.47 12.36 13.14
C ASP A 72 -17.03 12.81 13.50
N ASP A 73 -16.05 12.67 12.59
CA ASP A 73 -14.66 13.10 12.80
C ASP A 73 -14.37 14.44 12.07
N PRO A 74 -14.33 15.58 12.79
CA PRO A 74 -14.16 16.90 12.19
C PRO A 74 -12.81 17.10 11.51
N ASP A 75 -11.79 16.30 11.85
CA ASP A 75 -10.46 16.37 11.22
C ASP A 75 -10.42 15.63 9.88
N LEU A 76 -11.42 14.78 9.59
CA LEU A 76 -11.52 13.97 8.37
C LEU A 76 -12.63 14.44 7.41
N ALA A 77 -13.45 15.41 7.82
CA ALA A 77 -14.58 15.93 7.03
C ALA A 77 -14.21 16.75 5.78
N THR A 78 -12.91 16.87 5.43
CA THR A 78 -12.49 17.67 4.27
C THR A 78 -11.37 17.00 3.47
N THR A 79 -11.73 16.28 2.39
CA THR A 79 -11.09 16.22 1.05
C THR A 79 -11.54 14.97 0.30
#